data_AF-A0A2N6E5C7-F1
#
_entry.id   AF-A0A2N6E5C7-F1
#
_cell.length_a   1.000
_cell.length_b   1.000
_cell.length_c   1.000
_cell.angle_alpha   90.00
_cell.angle_beta   90.00
_cell.angle_gamma   90.00
#
_symmetry.space_group_name_H-M   'P 1'
#
loop_
_entity.id
_entity.type
_entity.pdbx_description
1 polymer ?
#
loop_
_entity_poly.entity_id
_entity_poly.type
_entity_poly.pdbx_seq_one_letter_code
_entity_poly.pdbx_strand_id
1 'polypeptide(L)'
;MTPATLSALFLFAAALLQSFSYLCRKLPAERRPNIYPRNQWAQAGIDLSWICLFGAGIVPAFGLSAWLGAVALIAYFVILPFAFQPSMARLMGFKSLRDYLETVDRG
;
A
#
# COMPACT_ATOMS: atom_id res chain seq x y z
N MET A 1 -13.32 8.44 -18.60
CA MET A 1 -12.95 8.53 -17.16
C MET A 1 -12.47 9.94 -16.90
N THR A 2 -12.86 10.56 -15.77
CA THR A 2 -12.36 11.90 -15.43
C THR A 2 -10.93 11.81 -14.88
N PRO A 3 -10.13 12.88 -14.98
CA PRO A 3 -8.79 12.93 -14.38
C PRO A 3 -8.79 12.63 -12.88
N ALA A 4 -9.84 13.05 -12.17
CA ALA A 4 -10.05 12.76 -10.75
C ALA A 4 -10.25 11.27 -10.47
N THR A 5 -11.04 10.57 -11.29
CA THR A 5 -11.22 9.11 -11.14
C THR A 5 -9.93 8.35 -11.42
N LEU A 6 -9.16 8.76 -12.43
CA LEU A 6 -7.88 8.14 -12.75
C LEU A 6 -6.85 8.36 -11.63
N SER A 7 -6.79 9.58 -11.11
CA SER A 7 -5.97 9.96 -9.94
C SER A 7 -6.30 9.08 -8.74
N ALA A 8 -7.59 8.95 -8.39
CA ALA A 8 -8.04 8.13 -7.28
C ALA A 8 -7.66 6.65 -7.47
N LEU A 9 -7.80 6.11 -8.68
CA LEU A 9 -7.42 4.73 -8.98
C LEU A 9 -5.92 4.48 -8.80
N PHE A 10 -5.07 5.40 -9.26
CA PHE A 10 -3.63 5.30 -9.07
C PHE A 10 -3.24 5.38 -7.59
N LEU A 11 -3.86 6.29 -6.82
CA LEU A 11 -3.64 6.38 -5.37
C LEU A 11 -4.11 5.11 -4.64
N PHE A 12 -5.24 4.54 -5.04
CA PHE A 12 -5.76 3.30 -4.48
C PHE A 12 -4.84 2.11 -4.76
N ALA A 13 -4.39 1.96 -6.01
CA ALA A 13 -3.44 0.93 -6.41
C ALA A 13 -2.08 1.10 -5.70
N ALA A 14 -1.60 2.33 -5.58
CA ALA A 14 -0.38 2.65 -4.86
C ALA A 14 -0.48 2.26 -3.38
N ALA A 15 -1.56 2.62 -2.70
CA ALA A 15 -1.75 2.32 -1.28
C ALA A 15 -1.89 0.80 -1.04
N LEU A 16 -2.53 0.09 -1.97
CA LEU A 16 -2.63 -1.36 -1.93
C LEU A 16 -1.24 -2.01 -2.06
N LEU A 17 -0.45 -1.64 -3.08
CA LEU A 17 0.91 -2.15 -3.26
C LEU A 17 1.84 -1.80 -2.09
N GLN A 18 1.76 -0.56 -1.59
CA GLN A 18 2.54 -0.12 -0.44
C GLN A 18 2.18 -0.94 0.81
N SER A 19 0.89 -1.12 1.10
CA SER A 19 0.43 -1.90 2.25
C SER A 19 0.86 -3.37 2.13
N PHE A 20 0.78 -3.95 0.93
CA PHE A 20 1.25 -5.30 0.68
C PHE A 20 2.77 -5.44 0.90
N SER A 21 3.56 -4.55 0.31
CA SER A 21 5.02 -4.56 0.43
C SER A 21 5.45 -4.37 1.90
N TYR A 22 4.81 -3.44 2.61
CA TYR A 22 5.07 -3.17 4.01
C TYR A 22 4.80 -4.40 4.88
N LEU A 23 3.61 -5.01 4.75
CA LEU A 23 3.24 -6.19 5.54
C LEU A 23 4.14 -7.39 5.23
N CYS A 24 4.46 -7.63 3.97
CA CYS A 24 5.34 -8.74 3.60
C CYS A 24 6.78 -8.57 4.09
N ARG A 25 7.31 -7.34 4.10
CA ARG A 25 8.69 -7.07 4.57
C ARG A 25 8.85 -7.23 6.07
N LYS A 26 7.86 -6.78 6.82
CA LYS A 26 7.80 -6.88 8.28
C LYS A 26 7.65 -8.33 8.75
N LEU A 27 7.13 -9.24 7.92
CA LEU A 27 7.06 -10.66 8.26
C LEU A 27 8.44 -11.34 8.22
N PRO A 28 8.67 -12.31 9.13
CA PRO A 28 9.84 -13.18 9.08
C PRO A 28 9.83 -13.98 7.77
N ALA A 29 11.02 -14.27 7.23
CA ALA A 29 11.19 -14.83 5.89
C ALA A 29 10.41 -16.14 5.66
N GLU A 30 10.24 -16.94 6.71
CA GLU A 30 9.53 -18.22 6.69
C GLU A 30 8.01 -18.08 6.53
N ARG A 31 7.44 -16.94 6.94
CA ARG A 31 6.00 -16.66 6.87
C ARG A 31 5.60 -15.73 5.73
N ARG A 32 6.55 -15.33 4.87
CA ARG A 32 6.24 -14.48 3.72
C ARG A 32 5.42 -15.27 2.71
N PRO A 33 4.32 -14.70 2.18
CA PRO A 33 3.52 -15.38 1.17
C PRO A 33 4.36 -15.64 -0.09
N ASN A 34 4.18 -16.80 -0.72
CA ASN A 34 4.97 -17.22 -1.90
C ASN A 34 4.87 -16.25 -3.09
N ILE A 35 3.77 -15.48 -3.16
CA ILE A 35 3.57 -14.45 -4.18
C ILE A 35 4.49 -13.22 -3.98
N TYR A 36 5.06 -13.02 -2.78
CA TYR A 36 5.97 -11.90 -2.52
C TYR A 36 7.39 -12.27 -2.95
N PRO A 37 8.06 -11.45 -3.78
CA PRO A 37 9.37 -11.79 -4.30
C PRO A 37 10.41 -11.86 -3.18
N ARG A 38 11.27 -12.89 -3.24
CA ARG A 38 12.44 -13.01 -2.35
C ARG A 38 13.65 -12.23 -2.86
N ASN A 39 13.71 -11.96 -4.17
CA ASN A 39 14.79 -11.20 -4.79
C ASN A 39 14.70 -9.71 -4.43
N GLN A 40 15.82 -9.12 -3.99
CA GLN A 40 15.92 -7.70 -3.64
C GLN A 40 15.52 -6.78 -4.81
N TRP A 41 15.91 -7.12 -6.04
CA TRP A 41 15.57 -6.31 -7.22
C TRP A 41 14.07 -6.30 -7.51
N ALA A 42 13.38 -7.42 -7.32
CA ALA A 42 11.93 -7.50 -7.51
C ALA A 42 11.18 -6.77 -6.38
N GLN A 43 11.70 -6.80 -5.15
CA GLN A 43 11.17 -5.99 -4.05
C GLN A 43 11.35 -4.49 -4.31
N ALA A 44 12.51 -4.07 -4.83
CA ALA A 44 12.74 -2.70 -5.25
C ALA A 44 11.79 -2.29 -6.40
N GLY A 45 11.51 -3.20 -7.33
CA GLY A 45 10.51 -3.01 -8.38
C GLY A 45 9.10 -2.74 -7.85
N ILE A 46 8.66 -3.49 -6.84
CA ILE A 46 7.37 -3.23 -6.15
C ILE A 46 7.38 -1.84 -5.49
N ASP A 47 8.48 -1.49 -4.82
CA ASP A 47 8.60 -0.19 -4.15
C ASP A 47 8.51 0.98 -5.15
N LEU A 48 9.28 0.87 -6.23
CA LEU A 48 9.31 1.88 -7.27
C LEU A 48 7.94 1.98 -7.96
N SER A 49 7.24 0.85 -8.12
CA SER A 49 5.89 0.81 -8.71
C SER A 49 4.88 1.59 -7.89
N TRP A 50 4.83 1.41 -6.56
CA TRP A 50 3.87 2.16 -5.74
C TRP A 50 4.24 3.64 -5.66
N ILE A 51 5.53 4.00 -5.64
CA ILE A 51 5.98 5.41 -5.67
C ILE A 51 5.55 6.07 -6.99
N CYS A 52 5.76 5.40 -8.13
CA CYS A 52 5.33 5.90 -9.43
C CYS A 52 3.80 6.07 -9.51
N LEU A 53 3.04 5.09 -9.02
CA LEU A 53 1.58 5.18 -8.98
C LEU A 53 1.11 6.30 -8.04
N PHE A 54 1.76 6.48 -6.89
CA PHE A 54 1.46 7.58 -5.99
C PHE A 54 1.71 8.93 -6.66
N GLY A 55 2.85 9.10 -7.32
CA GLY A 55 3.17 10.30 -8.09
C GLY A 55 2.15 10.56 -9.20
N ALA A 56 1.85 9.55 -10.01
CA ALA A 56 0.87 9.62 -11.10
C ALA A 56 -0.55 9.90 -10.60
N GLY A 57 -0.87 9.50 -9.36
CA GLY A 57 -2.14 9.80 -8.71
C GLY A 57 -2.18 11.20 -8.10
N ILE A 58 -1.13 11.63 -7.40
CA ILE A 58 -1.16 12.85 -6.61
C ILE A 58 -0.94 14.12 -7.44
N VAL A 59 -0.09 14.06 -8.47
CA VAL A 59 0.19 15.19 -9.37
C VAL A 59 -1.09 15.73 -10.04
N PRO A 60 -1.95 14.90 -10.67
CA PRO A 60 -3.19 15.40 -11.23
C PRO A 60 -4.20 15.87 -10.17
N ALA A 61 -4.19 15.31 -8.95
CA ALA A 61 -5.08 15.78 -7.87
C ALA A 61 -4.75 17.24 -7.48
N PHE A 62 -3.46 17.56 -7.32
CA PHE A 62 -3.00 18.93 -7.09
C PHE A 62 -3.20 19.84 -8.32
N GLY A 63 -3.06 19.29 -9.52
CA GLY A 63 -3.33 20.01 -10.77
C GLY A 63 -4.79 20.43 -10.94
N LEU A 64 -5.73 19.70 -10.34
CA LEU A 64 -7.16 20.07 -10.32
C LEU A 64 -7.48 21.11 -9.24
N SER A 65 -7.02 20.87 -8.00
CA SER A 65 -7.09 21.87 -6.93
C SER A 65 -6.20 21.49 -5.74
N ALA A 66 -5.69 22.49 -5.03
CA ALA A 66 -4.88 22.27 -3.82
C ALA A 66 -5.67 21.54 -2.71
N TRP A 67 -6.97 21.83 -2.55
CA TRP A 67 -7.83 21.16 -1.59
C TRP A 67 -8.00 19.67 -1.90
N LEU A 68 -8.29 19.32 -3.16
CA LEU A 68 -8.39 17.91 -3.57
C LEU A 68 -7.07 17.17 -3.39
N GLY A 69 -5.94 17.81 -3.69
CA GLY A 69 -4.61 17.26 -3.41
C GLY A 69 -4.38 16.97 -1.92
N ALA A 70 -4.75 17.90 -1.04
CA ALA A 70 -4.64 17.71 0.41
C ALA A 70 -5.54 16.57 0.92
N VAL A 71 -6.80 16.52 0.47
CA VAL A 71 -7.73 15.42 0.80
C VAL A 71 -7.19 14.08 0.31
N ALA A 72 -6.63 14.04 -0.91
CA ALA A 72 -6.02 12.84 -1.47
C ALA A 72 -4.81 12.37 -0.65
N LEU A 73 -3.95 13.27 -0.16
CA LEU A 73 -2.85 12.93 0.75
C LEU A 73 -3.35 12.34 2.06
N ILE A 74 -4.33 12.99 2.70
CA ILE A 74 -4.90 12.50 3.98
C ILE A 74 -5.53 11.13 3.78
N ALA A 75 -6.32 10.96 2.70
CA ALA A 75 -6.90 9.68 2.37
C ALA A 75 -5.84 8.60 2.15
N TYR A 76 -4.76 8.94 1.44
CA TYR A 76 -3.68 8.01 1.14
C TYR A 76 -2.87 7.57 2.36
N PHE A 77 -2.48 8.50 3.24
CA PHE A 77 -1.62 8.18 4.38
C PHE A 77 -2.37 7.74 5.64
N VAL A 78 -3.64 8.14 5.77
CA VAL A 78 -4.43 7.81 6.95
C VAL A 78 -5.45 6.74 6.59
N ILE A 79 -6.40 7.04 5.70
CA ILE A 79 -7.59 6.20 5.52
C ILE A 79 -7.26 4.86 4.84
N LEU A 80 -6.51 4.90 3.73
CA LEU A 80 -6.25 3.71 2.92
C LEU A 80 -5.43 2.64 3.68
N PRO A 81 -4.39 2.97 4.47
CA PRO A 81 -3.68 1.98 5.29
C PRO A 81 -4.60 1.27 6.28
N PHE A 82 -5.48 2.01 6.97
CA PHE A 82 -6.44 1.42 7.89
C PHE A 82 -7.47 0.53 7.18
N ALA A 83 -7.81 0.80 5.92
CA ALA A 83 -8.71 -0.04 5.14
C ALA A 83 -8.02 -1.32 4.60
N PHE A 84 -6.80 -1.18 4.09
CA PHE A 84 -6.10 -2.25 3.39
C PHE A 84 -5.32 -3.18 4.31
N GLN A 85 -4.61 -2.66 5.30
CA GLN A 85 -3.71 -3.47 6.12
C GLN A 85 -4.45 -4.60 6.87
N PRO A 86 -5.63 -4.38 7.50
CA PRO A 86 -6.37 -5.46 8.15
C PRO A 86 -6.86 -6.52 7.15
N SER A 87 -7.36 -6.08 6.01
CA SER A 87 -7.87 -6.97 4.95
C SER A 87 -6.72 -7.81 4.35
N MET A 88 -5.56 -7.20 4.14
CA MET A 88 -4.36 -7.88 3.65
C MET A 88 -3.77 -8.85 4.68
N ALA A 89 -3.75 -8.50 5.96
CA ALA A 89 -3.34 -9.41 7.01
C ALA A 89 -4.21 -10.68 7.02
N ARG A 90 -5.53 -10.54 6.82
CA ARG A 90 -6.43 -11.68 6.64
C ARG A 90 -6.13 -12.51 5.41
N LEU A 91 -5.86 -11.87 4.27
CA LEU A 91 -5.47 -12.57 3.04
C LEU A 91 -4.14 -13.32 3.19
N MET A 92 -3.25 -12.87 4.08
CA MET A 92 -2.00 -13.57 4.43
C MET A 92 -2.21 -14.72 5.43
N GLY A 93 -3.44 -14.96 5.90
CA GLY A 93 -3.78 -16.06 6.81
C GLY A 93 -3.84 -15.68 8.29
N PHE A 94 -3.71 -14.41 8.66
CA PHE A 94 -3.85 -13.96 10.05
C PHE A 94 -5.33 -13.69 10.40
N LYS A 95 -5.78 -14.01 11.61
CA LYS A 95 -7.19 -13.73 12.00
C LYS A 95 -7.45 -12.23 12.12
N SER A 96 -6.43 -11.48 12.55
CA SER A 96 -6.51 -10.04 12.74
C SER A 96 -5.17 -9.35 12.42
N LEU A 97 -5.22 -8.02 12.22
CA LEU A 97 -4.00 -7.21 12.11
C LEU A 97 -3.17 -7.27 13.41
N ARG A 98 -3.82 -7.45 14.56
CA ARG A 98 -3.13 -7.61 15.84
C ARG A 98 -2.33 -8.90 15.89
N ASP A 99 -2.89 -10.03 15.45
CA ASP A 99 -2.18 -11.32 15.39
C ASP A 99 -0.96 -11.23 14.46
N TYR A 100 -1.10 -10.49 13.36
CA TYR A 100 -0.01 -10.16 12.45
C TYR A 100 1.08 -9.36 13.19
N LEU A 101 0.72 -8.28 13.89
CA LEU A 101 1.69 -7.45 14.62
C LEU A 101 2.38 -8.23 15.74
N GLU A 102 1.65 -9.05 16.49
CA GLU A 102 2.21 -9.93 17.52
C GLU A 102 3.19 -10.96 16.93
N THR A 103 2.98 -11.39 15.69
CA THR A 103 3.91 -12.28 14.99
C THR A 103 5.18 -11.54 14.55
N VAL A 104 5.04 -10.29 14.13
CA VAL A 104 6.18 -9.42 13.75
C VAL A 104 7.01 -9.06 14.98
N ASP A 105 6.39 -8.79 16.13
CA ASP A 105 7.09 -8.39 17.36
C ASP A 105 7.83 -9.56 18.04
N ARG A 106 7.46 -10.81 17.74
CA ARG A 106 8.07 -12.02 18.30
C ARG A 106 9.16 -12.66 17.43
N GLY A 107 9.22 -12.29 16.15
CA GLY A 107 10.17 -12.84 15.16
C GLY A 107 11.41 -11.98 15.02
#